data_AF-A0A948HKI3-F1
#
_entry.id   AF-A0A948HKI3-F1
#
_cell.length_a   1.000
_cell.length_b   1.000
_cell.length_c   1.000
_cell.angle_alpha   90.00
_cell.angle_beta   90.00
_cell.angle_gamma   90.00
#
_symmetry.space_group_name_H-M   'P 1'
#
loop_
_entity.id
_entity.type
_entity.pdbx_description
1 polymer ?
#
loop_
_entity_poly.entity_id
_entity_poly.type
_entity_poly.pdbx_seq_one_letter_code
_entity_poly.pdbx_strand_id
1 'polypeptide(L)'
;MLRWITAFSLALATSAAALPAQAQVWVPAWTASPAPDRLDGTPEAPVQFANQTVRQDMRLASSARALRFRISNELGQAPLHIGGASAHLTGTATAAKPVTFNGRGEIVVPVGAALLSDPVAITAPALADVSLTVYFPDATRPAVRRTALRIADGRAATVGDAVKLAYRQNVVSAVLAERTRTPIVVVALGDSITEGATATRGSNGDWPALLSARLQQACPDQVVVVNAGISGNKVMDHGRSHSALARLDRDVIALPNVDRVILFEGINDIRHDGGTPPVAGRNAEDMVLGYRQIAERLHSNGIRPIAATITPFGGSDRYEPIAAATRTTLNTWMRGGRSGFDGLIDFDQILRDPSNPENLPEEITRDHLHPNDEGYRRMAAGIDLALLGCPAR
;
A
#
# COMPACT_ATOMS: atom_id res chain seq x y z
N MET A 1 -27.45 -58.05 -62.90
CA MET A 1 -27.27 -56.62 -62.60
C MET A 1 -27.71 -56.40 -61.16
N LEU A 2 -26.79 -56.35 -60.19
CA LEU A 2 -27.11 -56.13 -58.77
C LEU A 2 -26.25 -54.98 -58.25
N ARG A 3 -26.91 -53.88 -57.89
CA ARG A 3 -26.32 -52.66 -57.34
C ARG A 3 -25.99 -52.87 -55.86
N TRP A 4 -24.76 -52.60 -55.46
CA TRP A 4 -24.39 -52.42 -54.05
C TRP A 4 -24.11 -50.93 -53.82
N ILE A 5 -24.98 -50.30 -53.03
CA ILE A 5 -24.87 -48.91 -52.59
C ILE A 5 -23.95 -48.89 -51.38
N THR A 6 -22.81 -48.22 -51.50
CA THR A 6 -21.91 -47.94 -50.37
C THR A 6 -22.36 -46.62 -49.73
N ALA A 7 -22.92 -46.68 -48.52
CA ALA A 7 -23.26 -45.50 -47.74
C ALA A 7 -22.01 -45.00 -47.01
N PHE A 8 -21.53 -43.80 -47.38
CA PHE A 8 -20.50 -43.07 -46.64
C PHE A 8 -21.20 -42.21 -45.58
N SER A 9 -21.14 -42.63 -44.32
CA SER A 9 -21.57 -41.81 -43.19
C SER A 9 -20.46 -40.83 -42.83
N LEU A 10 -20.58 -39.59 -43.27
CA LEU A 10 -19.68 -38.50 -42.87
C LEU A 10 -20.07 -38.03 -41.46
N ALA A 11 -19.37 -38.52 -40.44
CA ALA A 11 -19.50 -38.00 -39.08
C ALA A 11 -18.85 -36.60 -39.02
N LEU A 12 -19.65 -35.54 -39.05
CA LEU A 12 -19.19 -34.20 -38.68
C LEU A 12 -18.89 -34.19 -37.19
N ALA A 13 -17.61 -34.27 -36.83
CA ALA A 13 -17.15 -33.91 -35.49
C ALA A 13 -17.26 -32.39 -35.34
N THR A 14 -18.29 -31.92 -34.64
CA THR A 14 -18.40 -30.53 -34.20
C THR A 14 -17.41 -30.29 -33.07
N SER A 15 -16.18 -29.91 -33.42
CA SER A 15 -15.23 -29.36 -32.47
C SER A 15 -15.76 -28.01 -31.98
N ALA A 16 -16.48 -28.01 -30.86
CA ALA A 16 -16.76 -26.77 -30.13
C ALA A 16 -15.40 -26.20 -29.68
N ALA A 17 -14.91 -25.18 -30.36
CA ALA A 17 -13.74 -24.43 -29.93
C ALA A 17 -14.07 -23.84 -28.55
N ALA A 18 -13.49 -24.42 -27.51
CA ALA A 18 -13.52 -23.83 -26.18
C ALA A 18 -12.88 -22.44 -26.31
N LEU A 19 -13.65 -21.39 -26.05
CA LEU A 19 -13.10 -20.04 -25.94
C LEU A 19 -11.95 -20.10 -24.93
N PRO A 20 -10.78 -19.51 -25.23
CA PRO A 20 -9.67 -19.52 -24.31
C PRO A 20 -10.15 -18.95 -22.97
N ALA A 21 -10.02 -19.73 -21.89
CA ALA A 21 -10.33 -19.25 -20.57
C ALA A 21 -9.52 -17.97 -20.35
N GLN A 22 -10.22 -16.87 -20.09
CA GLN A 22 -9.61 -15.55 -19.89
C GLN A 22 -8.55 -15.70 -18.79
N ALA A 23 -7.29 -15.39 -19.08
CA ALA A 23 -6.18 -15.61 -18.17
C ALA A 23 -6.47 -14.93 -16.82
N GLN A 24 -6.39 -15.69 -15.74
CA GLN A 24 -6.56 -15.17 -14.38
C GLN A 24 -5.40 -14.22 -14.07
N VAL A 25 -5.71 -13.06 -13.50
CA VAL A 25 -4.70 -12.07 -13.14
C VAL A 25 -4.78 -11.81 -11.65
N TRP A 26 -3.63 -11.86 -10.98
CA TRP A 26 -3.48 -11.46 -9.59
C TRP A 26 -2.97 -10.02 -9.53
N VAL A 27 -3.65 -9.17 -8.79
CA VAL A 27 -3.23 -7.78 -8.55
C VAL A 27 -3.22 -7.48 -7.06
N PRO A 28 -2.37 -6.56 -6.57
CA PRO A 28 -2.49 -6.12 -5.19
C PRO A 28 -3.84 -5.43 -4.99
N ALA A 29 -4.55 -5.80 -3.94
CA ALA A 29 -5.82 -5.19 -3.52
C ALA A 29 -5.68 -4.42 -2.22
N TRP A 30 -4.64 -4.69 -1.44
CA TRP A 30 -4.28 -3.94 -0.25
C TRP A 30 -2.79 -4.17 0.03
N THR A 31 -2.09 -3.16 0.55
CA THR A 31 -0.67 -3.29 0.94
C THR A 31 -0.37 -2.55 2.24
N ALA A 32 0.64 -3.06 2.92
CA ALA A 32 1.34 -2.36 3.99
C ALA A 32 2.81 -2.75 3.93
N SER A 33 3.69 -1.78 3.71
CA SER A 33 5.11 -2.05 3.53
C SER A 33 5.76 -2.58 4.81
N PRO A 34 6.68 -3.57 4.69
CA PRO A 34 7.54 -3.96 5.79
C PRO A 34 8.33 -2.77 6.34
N ALA A 35 8.33 -2.63 7.66
CA ALA A 35 9.06 -1.62 8.41
C ALA A 35 9.72 -2.30 9.63
N PRO A 36 10.98 -1.97 9.96
CA PRO A 36 11.66 -2.53 11.14
C PRO A 36 10.83 -2.36 12.41
N ASP A 37 11.09 -3.21 13.41
CA ASP A 37 10.53 -3.02 14.75
C ASP A 37 10.82 -1.59 15.22
N ARG A 38 9.77 -0.84 15.51
CA ARG A 38 9.88 0.57 15.90
C ARG A 38 10.32 0.73 17.34
N LEU A 39 10.34 -0.36 18.13
CA LEU A 39 10.65 -0.36 19.55
C LEU A 39 9.86 0.70 20.33
N ASP A 40 8.66 1.04 19.84
CA ASP A 40 7.80 2.09 20.38
C ASP A 40 6.88 1.61 21.51
N GLY A 41 7.13 0.38 22.00
CA GLY A 41 6.61 -0.12 23.27
C GLY A 41 7.36 0.47 24.47
N THR A 42 7.23 -0.13 25.64
CA THR A 42 8.13 0.21 26.75
C THR A 42 9.43 -0.60 26.62
N PRO A 43 10.54 -0.18 27.23
CA PRO A 43 11.74 -1.01 27.28
C PRO A 43 11.48 -2.43 27.81
N GLU A 44 10.50 -2.59 28.70
CA GLU A 44 10.09 -3.86 29.31
C GLU A 44 9.05 -4.64 28.48
N ALA A 45 8.34 -3.96 27.57
CA ALA A 45 7.29 -4.52 26.72
C ALA A 45 7.34 -3.88 25.32
N PRO A 46 8.39 -4.18 24.53
CA PRO A 46 8.42 -3.80 23.12
C PRO A 46 7.25 -4.44 22.40
N VAL A 47 6.73 -3.80 21.36
CA VAL A 47 5.51 -4.24 20.69
C VAL A 47 5.68 -5.68 20.17
N GLN A 48 4.92 -6.62 20.74
CA GLN A 48 4.92 -8.03 20.37
C GLN A 48 3.51 -8.65 20.51
N PHE A 49 3.28 -9.76 19.82
CA PHE A 49 2.17 -10.67 20.11
C PHE A 49 2.73 -11.91 20.79
N ALA A 50 2.03 -12.48 21.77
CA ALA A 50 2.44 -13.72 22.43
C ALA A 50 1.19 -14.46 22.93
N ASN A 51 0.95 -15.67 22.42
CA ASN A 51 -0.28 -16.43 22.67
C ASN A 51 -1.55 -15.56 22.47
N GLN A 52 -1.67 -14.95 21.30
CA GLN A 52 -2.73 -13.99 20.99
C GLN A 52 -3.33 -14.23 19.60
N THR A 53 -4.62 -13.93 19.47
CA THR A 53 -5.33 -13.92 18.20
C THR A 53 -5.55 -12.47 17.76
N VAL A 54 -5.05 -12.12 16.58
CA VAL A 54 -5.10 -10.77 16.04
C VAL A 54 -5.93 -10.75 14.78
N ARG A 55 -6.94 -9.88 14.75
CA ARG A 55 -7.73 -9.58 13.56
C ARG A 55 -7.33 -8.24 12.99
N GLN A 56 -7.09 -8.23 11.69
CA GLN A 56 -6.93 -7.02 10.89
C GLN A 56 -8.05 -6.93 9.85
N ASP A 57 -8.72 -5.78 9.81
CA ASP A 57 -9.67 -5.44 8.75
C ASP A 57 -8.94 -4.60 7.70
N MET A 58 -9.11 -4.95 6.43
CA MET A 58 -8.41 -4.34 5.30
C MET A 58 -9.42 -3.99 4.20
N ARG A 59 -9.51 -2.70 3.85
CA ARG A 59 -10.30 -2.27 2.70
C ARG A 59 -9.61 -2.65 1.41
N LEU A 60 -10.29 -3.46 0.60
CA LEU A 60 -9.79 -3.85 -0.70
C LEU A 60 -9.97 -2.70 -1.69
N ALA A 61 -8.89 -2.29 -2.35
CA ALA A 61 -8.93 -1.34 -3.47
C ALA A 61 -9.38 -2.00 -4.79
N SER A 62 -9.59 -3.32 -4.80
CA SER A 62 -9.97 -4.09 -5.99
C SER A 62 -11.11 -5.05 -5.69
N SER A 63 -11.96 -5.30 -6.69
CA SER A 63 -12.82 -6.48 -6.72
C SER A 63 -11.97 -7.76 -6.74
N ALA A 64 -12.50 -8.86 -6.21
CA ALA A 64 -11.84 -10.16 -6.15
C ALA A 64 -12.82 -11.32 -6.37
N ARG A 65 -12.36 -12.39 -7.03
CA ARG A 65 -13.00 -13.72 -7.01
C ARG A 65 -12.40 -14.64 -5.94
N ALA A 66 -11.12 -14.47 -5.67
CA ALA A 66 -10.39 -15.10 -4.60
C ALA A 66 -9.30 -14.14 -4.11
N LEU A 67 -8.80 -14.40 -2.90
CA LEU A 67 -7.76 -13.62 -2.26
C LEU A 67 -6.55 -14.50 -1.95
N ARG A 68 -5.37 -13.90 -1.95
CA ARG A 68 -4.16 -14.47 -1.32
C ARG A 68 -3.60 -13.46 -0.33
N PHE A 69 -3.05 -13.97 0.76
CA PHE A 69 -2.46 -13.14 1.82
C PHE A 69 -0.94 -13.34 1.82
N ARG A 70 -0.19 -12.23 1.77
CA ARG A 70 1.27 -12.23 1.84
C ARG A 70 1.70 -11.92 3.28
N ILE A 71 2.13 -12.96 3.99
CA ILE A 71 2.66 -12.87 5.36
C ILE A 71 4.17 -12.62 5.27
N SER A 72 4.63 -11.47 5.75
CA SER A 72 6.02 -11.03 5.68
C SER A 72 6.73 -11.16 7.02
N ASN A 73 7.94 -11.70 6.95
CA ASN A 73 8.97 -11.66 7.98
C ASN A 73 10.28 -11.10 7.39
N GLU A 74 10.19 -10.30 6.32
CA GLU A 74 11.34 -9.83 5.53
C GLU A 74 12.27 -8.90 6.29
N LEU A 75 11.73 -8.16 7.26
CA LEU A 75 12.50 -7.33 8.19
C LEU A 75 12.44 -7.86 9.63
N GLY A 76 11.97 -9.10 9.81
CA GLY A 76 11.93 -9.74 11.12
C GLY A 76 13.31 -10.18 11.58
N GLN A 77 13.45 -10.43 12.88
CA GLN A 77 14.72 -10.81 13.52
C GLN A 77 14.71 -12.25 14.06
N ALA A 78 13.56 -12.92 14.02
CA ALA A 78 13.38 -14.31 14.43
C ALA A 78 12.37 -15.01 13.51
N PRO A 79 12.37 -16.34 13.40
CA PRO A 79 11.35 -17.07 12.67
C PRO A 79 9.94 -16.73 13.19
N LEU A 80 9.02 -16.42 12.28
CA LEU A 80 7.65 -16.04 12.62
C LEU A 80 6.75 -17.28 12.58
N HIS A 81 6.31 -17.74 13.75
CA HIS A 81 5.37 -18.85 13.86
C HIS A 81 3.92 -18.36 13.81
N ILE A 82 3.15 -18.88 12.84
CA ILE A 82 1.71 -18.66 12.71
C ILE A 82 0.99 -19.98 13.01
N GLY A 83 0.24 -20.00 14.11
CA GLY A 83 -0.47 -21.21 14.58
C GLY A 83 -1.83 -21.43 13.92
N GLY A 84 -2.24 -20.57 13.00
CA GLY A 84 -3.53 -20.64 12.31
C GLY A 84 -3.96 -19.30 11.75
N ALA A 85 -4.66 -19.30 10.61
CA ALA A 85 -5.26 -18.10 10.05
C ALA A 85 -6.61 -18.38 9.37
N SER A 86 -7.51 -17.41 9.42
CA SER A 86 -8.79 -17.45 8.74
C SER A 86 -9.17 -16.06 8.20
N ALA A 87 -9.92 -16.03 7.10
CA ALA A 87 -10.36 -14.80 6.47
C ALA A 87 -11.87 -14.81 6.18
N HIS A 88 -12.51 -13.66 6.29
CA HIS A 88 -13.92 -13.48 5.92
C HIS A 88 -14.18 -12.08 5.38
N LEU A 89 -15.27 -11.96 4.61
CA LEU A 89 -15.78 -10.65 4.18
C LEU A 89 -16.58 -10.04 5.32
N THR A 90 -16.16 -8.87 5.82
CA THR A 90 -16.86 -8.18 6.91
C THR A 90 -18.25 -7.73 6.50
N GLY A 91 -19.12 -7.48 7.48
CA GLY A 91 -20.48 -6.98 7.23
C GLY A 91 -21.39 -7.98 6.52
N THR A 92 -20.97 -9.24 6.39
CA THR A 92 -21.75 -10.32 5.76
C THR A 92 -21.90 -11.50 6.72
N ALA A 93 -22.90 -12.35 6.49
CA ALA A 93 -23.07 -13.62 7.20
C ALA A 93 -22.13 -14.73 6.68
N THR A 94 -21.13 -14.39 5.86
CA THR A 94 -20.21 -15.40 5.29
C THR A 94 -19.31 -15.97 6.38
N ALA A 95 -19.23 -17.31 6.44
CA ALA A 95 -18.35 -17.99 7.38
C ALA A 95 -16.88 -17.73 7.04
N ALA A 96 -16.04 -17.64 8.08
CA ALA A 96 -14.60 -17.53 7.91
C ALA A 96 -14.03 -18.77 7.21
N LYS A 97 -13.16 -18.54 6.22
CA LYS A 97 -12.47 -19.57 5.46
C LYS A 97 -11.05 -19.73 5.99
N PRO A 98 -10.53 -20.96 6.09
CA PRO A 98 -9.14 -21.17 6.48
C PRO A 98 -8.20 -20.52 5.47
N VAL A 99 -7.10 -19.94 5.95
CA VAL A 99 -5.99 -19.47 5.12
C VAL A 99 -4.85 -20.44 5.30
N THR A 100 -4.49 -21.13 4.20
CA THR A 100 -3.46 -22.18 4.20
C THR A 100 -2.28 -21.82 3.31
N PHE A 101 -1.18 -22.53 3.47
CA PHE A 101 0.04 -22.38 2.68
C PHE A 101 0.46 -23.77 2.20
N ASN A 102 0.22 -24.07 0.92
CA ASN A 102 0.34 -25.42 0.37
C ASN A 102 -0.45 -26.45 1.20
N GLY A 103 -1.69 -26.10 1.55
CA GLY A 103 -2.60 -26.90 2.37
C GLY A 103 -2.32 -26.89 3.87
N ARG A 104 -1.21 -26.29 4.34
CA ARG A 104 -0.87 -26.22 5.77
C ARG A 104 -1.54 -25.04 6.45
N GLY A 105 -2.20 -25.28 7.58
CA GLY A 105 -2.81 -24.22 8.40
C GLY A 105 -1.85 -23.58 9.41
N GLU A 106 -0.72 -24.22 9.70
CA GLU A 106 0.32 -23.76 10.61
C GLU A 106 1.64 -23.67 9.84
N ILE A 107 2.35 -22.55 10.00
CA ILE A 107 3.57 -22.25 9.25
C ILE A 107 4.59 -21.52 10.10
N VAL A 108 5.87 -21.68 9.74
CA VAL A 108 6.95 -20.81 10.19
C VAL A 108 7.48 -20.05 8.98
N VAL A 109 7.42 -18.71 9.03
CA VAL A 109 8.01 -17.83 8.01
C VAL A 109 9.46 -17.54 8.41
N PRO A 110 10.46 -17.94 7.61
CA PRO A 110 11.87 -17.65 7.89
C PRO A 110 12.16 -16.15 7.97
N VAL A 111 13.21 -15.79 8.69
CA VAL A 111 13.75 -14.42 8.68
C VAL A 111 14.13 -14.03 7.24
N GLY A 112 13.78 -12.81 6.83
CA GLY A 112 14.12 -12.31 5.50
C GLY A 112 13.17 -12.79 4.38
N ALA A 113 12.12 -13.55 4.71
CA ALA A 113 11.20 -14.13 3.74
C ALA A 113 9.76 -13.64 3.92
N ALA A 114 8.96 -13.82 2.87
CA ALA A 114 7.51 -13.72 2.92
C ALA A 114 6.87 -14.97 2.31
N LEU A 115 5.75 -15.43 2.85
CA LEU A 115 4.96 -16.52 2.29
C LEU A 115 3.64 -16.00 1.75
N LEU A 116 3.22 -16.55 0.61
CA LEU A 116 1.93 -16.27 0.00
C LEU A 116 0.98 -17.45 0.27
N SER A 117 -0.23 -17.16 0.73
CA SER A 117 -1.23 -18.20 0.98
C SER A 117 -1.71 -18.86 -0.32
N ASP A 118 -2.33 -20.02 -0.18
CA ASP A 118 -3.20 -20.60 -1.19
C ASP A 118 -4.35 -19.63 -1.52
N PRO A 119 -4.98 -19.72 -2.71
CA PRO A 119 -6.19 -18.96 -3.00
C PRO A 119 -7.32 -19.26 -1.99
N VAL A 120 -7.84 -18.21 -1.37
CA VAL A 120 -8.99 -18.27 -0.48
C VAL A 120 -10.20 -17.76 -1.27
N ALA A 121 -11.19 -18.61 -1.50
CA ALA A 121 -12.35 -18.32 -2.36
C ALA A 121 -13.32 -17.29 -1.74
N ILE A 122 -12.90 -16.05 -1.58
CA ILE A 122 -13.69 -14.92 -1.09
C ILE A 122 -13.95 -14.00 -2.27
N THR A 123 -15.19 -13.98 -2.74
CA THR A 123 -15.65 -12.99 -3.72
C THR A 123 -15.97 -11.70 -2.98
N ALA A 124 -15.41 -10.58 -3.43
CA ALA A 124 -15.61 -9.27 -2.83
C ALA A 124 -15.72 -8.18 -3.91
N PRO A 125 -16.64 -7.21 -3.80
CA PRO A 125 -16.59 -6.01 -4.62
C PRO A 125 -15.42 -5.12 -4.19
N ALA A 126 -15.00 -4.19 -5.05
CA ALA A 126 -14.04 -3.15 -4.65
C ALA A 126 -14.60 -2.33 -3.48
N LEU A 127 -13.70 -1.83 -2.63
CA LEU A 127 -13.97 -1.08 -1.40
C LEU A 127 -14.63 -1.90 -0.27
N ALA A 128 -14.84 -3.20 -0.44
CA ALA A 128 -15.25 -4.06 0.66
C ALA A 128 -14.10 -4.29 1.64
N ASP A 129 -14.45 -4.46 2.91
CA ASP A 129 -13.50 -4.75 3.99
C ASP A 129 -13.38 -6.28 4.19
N VAL A 130 -12.17 -6.82 4.09
CA VAL A 130 -11.84 -8.21 4.42
C VAL A 130 -11.14 -8.28 5.77
N SER A 131 -11.55 -9.21 6.62
CA SER A 131 -10.85 -9.54 7.86
C SER A 131 -9.85 -10.67 7.61
N LEU A 132 -8.63 -10.53 8.10
CA LEU A 132 -7.72 -11.65 8.35
C LEU A 132 -7.52 -11.79 9.87
N THR A 133 -7.81 -12.96 10.41
CA THR A 133 -7.57 -13.33 11.80
C THR A 133 -6.41 -14.32 11.84
N VAL A 134 -5.39 -14.03 12.64
CA VAL A 134 -4.15 -14.80 12.75
C VAL A 134 -3.85 -15.11 14.21
N TYR A 135 -3.53 -16.36 14.51
CA TYR A 135 -3.12 -16.78 15.85
C TYR A 135 -1.59 -16.88 15.94
N PHE A 136 -1.01 -16.18 16.93
CA PHE A 136 0.41 -16.18 17.25
C PHE A 136 0.62 -16.96 18.55
N PRO A 137 1.05 -18.24 18.48
CA PRO A 137 1.28 -19.06 19.67
C PRO A 137 2.48 -18.58 20.48
N ASP A 138 3.53 -18.14 19.80
CA ASP A 138 4.79 -17.72 20.40
C ASP A 138 4.93 -16.19 20.42
N ALA A 139 5.90 -15.71 21.22
CA ALA A 139 6.31 -14.32 21.17
C ALA A 139 6.84 -13.95 19.77
N THR A 140 6.27 -12.92 19.16
CA THR A 140 6.65 -12.44 17.83
C THR A 140 6.80 -10.93 17.78
N ARG A 141 7.72 -10.46 16.97
CA ARG A 141 7.97 -9.04 16.68
C ARG A 141 7.58 -8.75 15.23
N PRO A 142 6.35 -8.28 14.98
CA PRO A 142 5.89 -8.04 13.63
C PRO A 142 6.67 -6.89 12.97
N ALA A 143 7.06 -7.08 11.70
CA ALA A 143 7.90 -6.14 10.96
C ALA A 143 7.20 -5.55 9.71
N VAL A 144 5.88 -5.36 9.80
CA VAL A 144 5.10 -4.54 8.87
C VAL A 144 4.70 -3.23 9.54
N ARG A 145 4.54 -2.15 8.76
CA ARG A 145 4.08 -0.84 9.27
C ARG A 145 2.84 -1.00 10.16
N ARG A 146 2.65 -0.02 11.06
CA ARG A 146 1.56 -0.07 12.03
C ARG A 146 0.21 0.02 11.31
N THR A 147 -0.74 -0.79 11.76
CA THR A 147 -2.13 -0.80 11.29
C THR A 147 -3.09 -0.87 12.47
N ALA A 148 -4.37 -0.61 12.21
CA ALA A 148 -5.42 -0.82 13.20
C ALA A 148 -5.73 -2.32 13.32
N LEU A 149 -5.77 -2.84 14.55
CA LEU A 149 -5.90 -4.26 14.85
C LEU A 149 -6.85 -4.46 16.04
N ARG A 150 -7.53 -5.61 16.07
CA ARG A 150 -8.21 -6.12 17.27
C ARG A 150 -7.45 -7.33 17.79
N ILE A 151 -7.21 -7.37 19.09
CA ILE A 151 -6.35 -8.38 19.72
C ILE A 151 -7.14 -9.04 20.84
N ALA A 152 -7.16 -10.36 20.85
CA ALA A 152 -7.71 -11.18 21.92
C ALA A 152 -6.61 -12.09 22.47
N ASP A 153 -6.64 -12.33 23.78
CA ASP A 153 -5.70 -13.24 24.43
C ASP A 153 -6.08 -14.70 24.16
N GLY A 154 -5.05 -15.54 24.01
CA GLY A 154 -5.19 -16.94 23.67
C GLY A 154 -5.60 -17.21 22.22
N ARG A 155 -5.85 -18.49 21.94
CA ARG A 155 -6.42 -18.93 20.66
C ARG A 155 -7.93 -18.67 20.66
N ALA A 156 -8.40 -17.89 19.71
CA ALA A 156 -9.82 -17.62 19.49
C ALA A 156 -10.21 -17.92 18.04
N ALA A 157 -11.42 -18.46 17.84
CA ALA A 157 -11.95 -18.67 16.49
C ALA A 157 -12.31 -17.34 15.79
N THR A 158 -12.71 -16.33 16.57
CA THR A 158 -13.12 -15.01 16.09
C THR A 158 -12.69 -13.93 17.06
N VAL A 159 -12.34 -12.75 16.55
CA VAL A 159 -12.16 -11.53 17.34
C VAL A 159 -13.27 -10.55 16.94
N GLY A 160 -14.22 -10.34 17.85
CA GLY A 160 -15.44 -9.56 17.59
C GLY A 160 -15.20 -8.05 17.50
N ASP A 161 -16.14 -7.32 16.90
CA ASP A 161 -16.04 -5.88 16.66
C ASP A 161 -15.99 -5.04 17.95
N ALA A 162 -16.53 -5.58 19.06
CA ALA A 162 -16.50 -4.95 20.38
C ALA A 162 -15.09 -4.84 20.97
N VAL A 163 -14.11 -5.58 20.46
CA VAL A 163 -12.71 -5.45 20.87
C VAL A 163 -12.17 -4.11 20.37
N LYS A 164 -11.62 -3.32 21.29
CA LYS A 164 -11.06 -1.99 21.00
C LYS A 164 -9.92 -2.09 19.98
N LEU A 165 -9.88 -1.17 19.02
CA LEU A 165 -8.77 -1.04 18.09
C LEU A 165 -7.48 -0.63 18.82
N ALA A 166 -6.42 -1.39 18.60
CA ALA A 166 -5.05 -1.03 18.87
C ALA A 166 -4.36 -0.59 17.57
N TYR A 167 -3.30 0.22 17.68
CA TYR A 167 -2.44 0.58 16.55
C TYR A 167 -1.05 -0.02 16.80
N ARG A 168 -0.71 -1.10 16.10
CA ARG A 168 0.52 -1.90 16.29
C ARG A 168 1.06 -2.38 14.95
N GLN A 169 2.32 -2.81 14.91
CA GLN A 169 2.89 -3.48 13.74
C GLN A 169 2.20 -4.82 13.53
N ASN A 170 2.16 -5.29 12.28
CA ASN A 170 1.57 -6.58 11.92
C ASN A 170 2.51 -7.39 11.01
N VAL A 171 2.02 -8.51 10.48
CA VAL A 171 2.76 -9.42 9.60
C VAL A 171 2.20 -9.50 8.19
N VAL A 172 1.02 -8.93 7.93
CA VAL A 172 0.41 -8.95 6.59
C VAL A 172 0.93 -7.77 5.79
N SER A 173 1.61 -8.05 4.68
CA SER A 173 2.21 -7.02 3.82
C SER A 173 1.43 -6.74 2.54
N ALA A 174 0.65 -7.72 2.07
CA ALA A 174 -0.23 -7.54 0.92
C ALA A 174 -1.42 -8.51 0.96
N VAL A 175 -2.52 -8.08 0.35
CA VAL A 175 -3.60 -8.95 -0.11
C VAL A 175 -3.61 -8.87 -1.63
N LEU A 176 -3.53 -10.02 -2.31
CA LEU A 176 -3.68 -10.11 -3.76
C LEU A 176 -5.10 -10.56 -4.10
N ALA A 177 -5.71 -9.94 -5.10
CA ALA A 177 -7.02 -10.28 -5.61
C ALA A 177 -6.92 -10.94 -6.99
N GLU A 178 -7.64 -12.06 -7.14
CA GLU A 178 -7.85 -12.71 -8.43
C GLU A 178 -8.93 -11.98 -9.23
N ARG A 179 -8.62 -11.64 -10.49
CA ARG A 179 -9.51 -10.92 -11.40
C ARG A 179 -9.54 -11.56 -12.78
N THR A 180 -10.61 -11.26 -13.53
CA THR A 180 -10.77 -11.63 -14.94
C THR A 180 -10.22 -10.62 -15.94
N ARG A 181 -9.93 -9.40 -15.46
CA ARG A 181 -9.39 -8.30 -16.27
C ARG A 181 -8.28 -7.61 -15.48
N THR A 182 -7.20 -7.26 -16.15
CA THR A 182 -6.10 -6.47 -15.58
C THR A 182 -6.54 -5.01 -15.44
N PRO A 183 -6.61 -4.45 -14.22
CA PRO A 183 -6.77 -3.02 -14.00
C PRO A 183 -5.45 -2.27 -14.19
N ILE A 184 -5.52 -0.94 -14.19
CA ILE A 184 -4.36 -0.10 -13.91
C ILE A 184 -4.07 -0.20 -12.42
N VAL A 185 -2.88 -0.68 -12.04
CA VAL A 185 -2.45 -0.75 -10.63
C VAL A 185 -1.52 0.42 -10.33
N VAL A 186 -1.89 1.22 -9.34
CA VAL A 186 -1.17 2.39 -8.87
C VAL A 186 -0.65 2.13 -7.47
N VAL A 187 0.66 2.24 -7.26
CA VAL A 187 1.27 2.20 -5.92
C VAL A 187 1.56 3.62 -5.46
N ALA A 188 1.02 4.01 -4.31
CA ALA A 188 1.41 5.24 -3.62
C ALA A 188 2.65 4.94 -2.75
N LEU A 189 3.83 5.25 -3.28
CA LEU A 189 5.11 5.07 -2.57
C LEU A 189 5.43 6.37 -1.83
N GLY A 190 5.52 6.31 -0.50
CA GLY A 190 5.63 7.54 0.26
C GLY A 190 6.06 7.41 1.73
N ASP A 191 6.04 8.56 2.40
CA ASP A 191 6.38 8.68 3.81
C ASP A 191 5.14 8.68 4.75
N SER A 192 5.17 9.43 5.86
CA SER A 192 4.07 9.54 6.83
C SER A 192 2.81 10.13 6.23
N ILE A 193 2.93 11.06 5.28
CA ILE A 193 1.76 11.68 4.66
C ILE A 193 1.05 10.63 3.78
N THR A 194 1.82 9.81 3.07
CA THR A 194 1.25 8.69 2.31
C THR A 194 0.75 7.56 3.20
N GLU A 195 1.40 7.26 4.32
CA GLU A 195 0.89 6.27 5.30
C GLU A 195 -0.48 6.66 5.87
N GLY A 196 -0.77 7.97 5.95
CA GLY A 196 -2.00 8.52 6.53
C GLY A 196 -1.83 9.07 7.94
N ALA A 197 -0.65 9.63 8.27
CA ALA A 197 -0.41 10.23 9.58
C ALA A 197 -1.45 11.30 9.91
N THR A 198 -1.96 11.28 11.15
CA THR A 198 -3.05 12.14 11.66
C THR A 198 -4.44 11.93 11.07
N ALA A 199 -4.61 11.03 10.09
CA ALA A 199 -5.92 10.53 9.73
C ALA A 199 -6.55 9.74 10.89
N THR A 200 -7.88 9.75 10.95
CA THR A 200 -8.63 8.95 11.92
C THR A 200 -8.33 7.47 11.70
N ARG A 201 -7.81 6.79 12.73
CA ARG A 201 -7.36 5.40 12.61
C ARG A 201 -8.52 4.48 12.25
N GLY A 202 -8.31 3.64 11.23
CA GLY A 202 -9.30 2.67 10.76
C GLY A 202 -10.43 3.28 9.90
N SER A 203 -10.43 4.59 9.63
CA SER A 203 -11.45 5.20 8.75
C SER A 203 -11.18 4.96 7.26
N ASN A 204 -9.94 4.59 6.90
CA ASN A 204 -9.42 4.66 5.53
C ASN A 204 -9.50 6.09 4.97
N GLY A 205 -9.19 7.07 5.81
CA GLY A 205 -9.17 8.51 5.48
C GLY A 205 -7.84 9.01 4.93
N ASP A 206 -6.86 8.14 4.69
CA ASP A 206 -5.64 8.48 3.97
C ASP A 206 -5.92 8.79 2.49
N TRP A 207 -5.12 9.66 1.87
CA TRP A 207 -5.37 10.08 0.49
C TRP A 207 -5.35 8.92 -0.53
N PRO A 208 -4.53 7.85 -0.41
CA PRO A 208 -4.59 6.73 -1.34
C PRO A 208 -5.93 5.99 -1.26
N ALA A 209 -6.46 5.76 -0.05
CA ALA A 209 -7.76 5.12 0.13
C ALA A 209 -8.92 6.00 -0.38
N LEU A 210 -8.88 7.31 -0.14
CA LEU A 210 -9.87 8.26 -0.66
C LEU A 210 -9.80 8.37 -2.19
N LEU A 211 -8.61 8.34 -2.77
CA LEU A 211 -8.42 8.30 -4.23
C LEU A 211 -8.99 7.01 -4.84
N SER A 212 -8.78 5.87 -4.18
CA SER A 212 -9.38 4.59 -4.57
C SER A 212 -10.91 4.67 -4.63
N ALA A 213 -11.54 5.27 -3.61
CA ALA A 213 -12.98 5.47 -3.58
C ALA A 213 -13.48 6.37 -4.73
N ARG A 214 -12.77 7.47 -5.00
CA ARG A 214 -13.10 8.40 -6.09
C ARG A 214 -12.95 7.74 -7.47
N LEU A 215 -11.89 6.96 -7.67
CA LEU A 215 -11.68 6.20 -8.91
C LEU A 215 -12.75 5.13 -9.12
N GLN A 216 -13.15 4.42 -8.06
CA GLN A 216 -14.24 3.43 -8.15
C GLN A 216 -15.57 4.10 -8.52
N GLN A 217 -15.82 5.33 -8.07
CA GLN A 217 -17.01 6.08 -8.45
C GLN A 217 -16.96 6.54 -9.91
N ALA A 218 -15.83 7.05 -10.38
CA ALA A 218 -15.69 7.61 -11.73
C ALA A 218 -15.49 6.54 -12.81
N CYS A 219 -14.65 5.54 -12.54
CA CYS A 219 -14.29 4.45 -13.44
C CYS A 219 -14.30 3.10 -12.70
N PRO A 220 -15.50 2.57 -12.39
CA PRO A 220 -15.65 1.34 -11.61
C PRO A 220 -14.79 0.18 -12.13
N ASP A 221 -14.07 -0.45 -11.21
CA ASP A 221 -13.22 -1.62 -11.43
C ASP A 221 -12.08 -1.42 -12.45
N GLN A 222 -11.71 -0.19 -12.82
CA GLN A 222 -10.64 0.06 -13.81
C GLN A 222 -9.27 0.33 -13.19
N VAL A 223 -9.23 0.98 -12.02
CA VAL A 223 -7.99 1.41 -11.37
C VAL A 223 -7.96 0.91 -9.93
N VAL A 224 -6.80 0.44 -9.49
CA VAL A 224 -6.56 -0.03 -8.13
C VAL A 224 -5.44 0.79 -7.53
N VAL A 225 -5.67 1.40 -6.37
CA VAL A 225 -4.66 2.20 -5.66
C VAL A 225 -4.28 1.49 -4.36
N VAL A 226 -2.99 1.19 -4.18
CA VAL A 226 -2.47 0.56 -2.96
C VAL A 226 -1.42 1.44 -2.28
N ASN A 227 -1.37 1.38 -0.95
CA ASN A 227 -0.59 2.28 -0.11
C ASN A 227 0.71 1.62 0.36
N ALA A 228 1.85 2.17 -0.06
CA ALA A 228 3.20 1.78 0.35
C ALA A 228 3.88 2.90 1.16
N GLY A 229 3.10 3.69 1.90
CA GLY A 229 3.58 4.74 2.80
C GLY A 229 4.23 4.19 4.07
N ILE A 230 5.36 4.77 4.50
CA ILE A 230 5.98 4.49 5.80
C ILE A 230 6.37 5.80 6.50
N SER A 231 5.86 6.00 7.71
CA SER A 231 6.11 7.20 8.51
C SER A 231 7.57 7.36 8.85
N GLY A 232 8.13 8.49 8.42
CA GLY A 232 9.54 8.83 8.56
C GLY A 232 10.44 8.14 7.54
N ASN A 233 9.90 7.66 6.42
CA ASN A 233 10.71 7.20 5.30
C ASN A 233 11.35 8.36 4.55
N LYS A 234 12.44 8.03 3.88
CA LYS A 234 13.33 8.92 3.17
C LYS A 234 13.65 8.29 1.82
N VAL A 235 13.92 9.10 0.82
CA VAL A 235 14.26 8.66 -0.54
C VAL A 235 15.62 7.99 -0.59
N MET A 236 16.63 8.67 -0.03
CA MET A 236 18.03 8.29 -0.17
C MET A 236 18.52 7.50 1.06
N ASP A 237 18.41 8.13 2.23
CA ASP A 237 18.89 7.57 3.49
C ASP A 237 17.87 6.63 4.12
N HIS A 238 18.33 5.73 4.97
CA HIS A 238 17.40 5.03 5.84
C HIS A 238 16.79 6.02 6.84
N GLY A 239 15.47 5.93 7.01
CA GLY A 239 14.75 6.68 8.03
C GLY A 239 14.27 5.72 9.11
N ARG A 240 12.98 5.78 9.43
CA ARG A 240 12.33 4.77 10.29
C ARG A 240 12.14 3.40 9.63
N SER A 241 12.58 3.26 8.37
CA SER A 241 12.65 2.03 7.58
C SER A 241 13.74 2.20 6.52
N HIS A 242 14.05 1.13 5.78
CA HIS A 242 14.90 1.21 4.59
C HIS A 242 14.37 2.27 3.62
N SER A 243 15.26 2.98 2.93
CA SER A 243 14.94 4.10 2.05
C SER A 243 14.03 3.67 0.90
N ALA A 244 13.34 4.62 0.26
CA ALA A 244 12.53 4.35 -0.94
C ALA A 244 13.35 3.63 -2.01
N LEU A 245 14.61 4.04 -2.23
CA LEU A 245 15.53 3.37 -3.13
C LEU A 245 15.77 1.90 -2.75
N ALA A 246 16.00 1.63 -1.47
CA ALA A 246 16.31 0.27 -0.99
C ALA A 246 15.10 -0.66 -0.96
N ARG A 247 13.89 -0.12 -0.81
CA ARG A 247 12.65 -0.92 -0.75
C ARG A 247 11.87 -0.97 -2.06
N LEU A 248 12.32 -0.28 -3.11
CA LEU A 248 11.60 -0.17 -4.39
C LEU A 248 11.26 -1.54 -4.99
N ASP A 249 12.20 -2.48 -4.97
CA ASP A 249 11.97 -3.81 -5.53
C ASP A 249 10.88 -4.54 -4.77
N ARG A 250 10.99 -4.53 -3.43
CA ARG A 250 10.10 -5.26 -2.53
C ARG A 250 8.68 -4.69 -2.53
N ASP A 251 8.57 -3.37 -2.43
CA ASP A 251 7.29 -2.69 -2.19
C ASP A 251 6.57 -2.29 -3.49
N VAL A 252 7.26 -2.33 -4.63
CA VAL A 252 6.69 -1.95 -5.93
C VAL A 252 6.95 -3.02 -6.98
N ILE A 253 8.21 -3.25 -7.39
CA ILE A 253 8.52 -4.04 -8.60
C ILE A 253 8.10 -5.50 -8.45
N ALA A 254 8.20 -6.07 -7.25
CA ALA A 254 7.79 -7.43 -6.94
C ALA A 254 6.27 -7.60 -6.81
N LEU A 255 5.48 -6.51 -6.79
CA LEU A 255 4.03 -6.60 -6.81
C LEU A 255 3.55 -6.90 -8.24
N PRO A 256 2.56 -7.80 -8.40
CA PRO A 256 2.13 -8.21 -9.72
C PRO A 256 1.34 -7.09 -10.42
N ASN A 257 1.65 -6.88 -11.70
CA ASN A 257 0.92 -5.98 -12.62
C ASN A 257 0.88 -4.50 -12.20
N VAL A 258 1.90 -3.99 -11.50
CA VAL A 258 2.02 -2.54 -11.24
C VAL A 258 2.16 -1.79 -12.56
N ASP A 259 1.32 -0.76 -12.78
CA ASP A 259 1.33 0.10 -13.97
C ASP A 259 1.96 1.47 -13.65
N ARG A 260 1.65 2.03 -12.48
CA ARG A 260 2.10 3.38 -12.07
C ARG A 260 2.56 3.44 -10.63
N VAL A 261 3.45 4.37 -10.36
CA VAL A 261 3.84 4.76 -9.00
C VAL A 261 3.63 6.24 -8.81
N ILE A 262 2.89 6.64 -7.79
CA ILE A 262 2.91 8.01 -7.28
C ILE A 262 4.00 8.07 -6.22
N LEU A 263 5.10 8.77 -6.50
CA LEU A 263 6.20 8.97 -5.56
C LEU A 263 5.98 10.27 -4.79
N PHE A 264 5.67 10.13 -3.50
CA PHE A 264 5.46 11.25 -2.59
C PHE A 264 6.31 11.09 -1.33
N GLU A 265 7.59 11.48 -1.46
CA GLU A 265 8.60 11.51 -0.40
C GLU A 265 9.54 12.69 -0.58
N GLY A 266 10.27 13.06 0.48
CA GLY A 266 11.37 14.02 0.44
C GLY A 266 11.42 14.97 1.61
N ILE A 267 10.28 15.22 2.27
CA ILE A 267 10.22 16.14 3.42
C ILE A 267 11.09 15.68 4.59
N ASN A 268 11.27 14.36 4.76
CA ASN A 268 12.14 13.82 5.80
C ASN A 268 13.62 13.85 5.41
N ASP A 269 13.95 13.82 4.12
CA ASP A 269 15.33 13.87 3.64
C ASP A 269 15.95 15.26 3.80
N ILE A 270 15.17 16.31 3.50
CA ILE A 270 15.65 17.70 3.44
C ILE A 270 15.72 18.39 4.81
N ARG A 271 15.09 17.82 5.84
CA ARG A 271 15.16 18.33 7.22
C ARG A 271 16.39 17.76 7.94
N HIS A 272 16.87 18.47 8.96
CA HIS A 272 17.99 17.99 9.76
C HIS A 272 17.63 16.70 10.53
N ASP A 273 18.62 15.85 10.80
CA ASP A 273 18.44 14.58 11.53
C ASP A 273 18.64 14.70 13.06
N GLY A 274 18.34 15.87 13.61
CA GLY A 274 18.56 16.16 15.04
C GLY A 274 20.06 16.16 15.39
N GLY A 275 20.37 16.01 16.68
CA GLY A 275 21.75 16.07 17.20
C GLY A 275 22.24 17.48 17.55
N THR A 276 23.42 17.54 18.17
CA THR A 276 24.06 18.80 18.59
C THR A 276 25.55 18.77 18.18
N PRO A 277 25.97 19.56 17.17
CA PRO A 277 25.16 20.44 16.35
C PRO A 277 24.22 19.65 15.39
N PRO A 278 23.11 20.24 14.93
CA PRO A 278 22.22 19.61 13.96
C PRO A 278 22.96 19.31 12.65
N VAL A 279 22.76 18.11 12.11
CA VAL A 279 23.28 17.74 10.79
C VAL A 279 22.25 18.15 9.74
N ALA A 280 22.64 19.02 8.81
CA ALA A 280 21.76 19.46 7.73
C ALA A 280 21.22 18.28 6.92
N GLY A 281 19.95 18.38 6.49
CA GLY A 281 19.35 17.42 5.58
C GLY A 281 19.98 17.44 4.18
N ARG A 282 19.49 16.54 3.31
CA ARG A 282 19.92 16.44 1.91
C ARG A 282 19.61 17.72 1.14
N ASN A 283 20.55 18.14 0.30
CA ASN A 283 20.34 19.25 -0.62
C ASN A 283 19.50 18.81 -1.84
N ALA A 284 19.13 19.77 -2.70
CA ALA A 284 18.28 19.49 -3.86
C ALA A 284 18.97 18.58 -4.91
N GLU A 285 20.28 18.67 -5.08
CA GLU A 285 21.02 17.89 -6.09
C GLU A 285 21.03 16.40 -5.74
N ASP A 286 21.32 16.07 -4.47
CA ASP A 286 21.25 14.71 -3.94
C ASP A 286 19.85 14.12 -4.09
N MET A 287 18.82 14.92 -3.79
CA MET A 287 17.43 14.49 -3.90
C MET A 287 17.02 14.26 -5.37
N VAL A 288 17.42 15.14 -6.29
CA VAL A 288 17.19 14.94 -7.73
C VAL A 288 17.85 13.66 -8.23
N LEU A 289 19.05 13.33 -7.76
CA LEU A 289 19.71 12.07 -8.07
C LEU A 289 18.85 10.87 -7.62
N GLY A 290 18.39 10.88 -6.36
CA GLY A 290 17.53 9.81 -5.83
C GLY A 290 16.23 9.64 -6.59
N TYR A 291 15.53 10.75 -6.88
CA TYR A 291 14.31 10.73 -7.67
C TYR A 291 14.52 10.17 -9.08
N ARG A 292 15.62 10.55 -9.76
CA ARG A 292 15.97 10.02 -11.08
C ARG A 292 16.26 8.52 -11.04
N GLN A 293 17.01 8.05 -10.05
CA GLN A 293 17.29 6.62 -9.89
C GLN A 293 16.01 5.81 -9.66
N ILE A 294 15.04 6.33 -8.90
CA ILE A 294 13.73 5.69 -8.77
C ILE A 294 13.00 5.66 -10.11
N ALA A 295 12.92 6.80 -10.81
CA ALA A 295 12.23 6.88 -12.11
C ALA A 295 12.84 5.92 -13.15
N GLU A 296 14.17 5.91 -13.29
CA GLU A 296 14.88 5.01 -14.21
C GLU A 296 14.60 3.53 -13.93
N ARG A 297 14.60 3.12 -12.65
CA ARG A 297 14.31 1.72 -12.25
C ARG A 297 12.85 1.34 -12.44
N LEU A 298 11.93 2.29 -12.31
CA LEU A 298 10.51 2.06 -12.61
C LEU A 298 10.31 1.89 -14.13
N HIS A 299 10.88 2.79 -14.93
CA HIS A 299 10.85 2.71 -16.39
C HIS A 299 11.47 1.41 -16.91
N SER A 300 12.58 0.93 -16.34
CA SER A 300 13.20 -0.34 -16.74
C SER A 300 12.32 -1.56 -16.49
N ASN A 301 11.29 -1.43 -15.66
CA ASN A 301 10.28 -2.44 -15.37
C ASN A 301 8.92 -2.14 -16.03
N GLY A 302 8.86 -1.15 -16.95
CA GLY A 302 7.63 -0.76 -17.64
C GLY A 302 6.61 -0.02 -16.75
N ILE A 303 7.02 0.45 -15.57
CA ILE A 303 6.18 1.15 -14.61
C ILE A 303 6.33 2.65 -14.82
N ARG A 304 5.21 3.38 -14.83
CA ARG A 304 5.18 4.84 -15.03
C ARG A 304 5.32 5.60 -13.70
N PRO A 305 6.43 6.31 -13.44
CA PRO A 305 6.57 7.18 -12.28
C PRO A 305 5.80 8.49 -12.44
N ILE A 306 5.06 8.87 -11.41
CA ILE A 306 4.36 10.16 -11.24
C ILE A 306 4.97 10.86 -10.04
N ALA A 307 5.51 12.06 -10.24
CA ALA A 307 6.06 12.86 -9.15
C ALA A 307 4.92 13.49 -8.35
N ALA A 308 5.07 13.57 -7.03
CA ALA A 308 4.24 14.41 -6.19
C ALA A 308 5.09 15.47 -5.49
N THR A 309 4.73 16.74 -5.64
CA THR A 309 5.46 17.85 -5.02
C THR A 309 5.40 17.77 -3.50
N ILE A 310 6.50 18.13 -2.82
CA ILE A 310 6.59 18.17 -1.37
C ILE A 310 5.70 19.29 -0.80
N THR A 311 4.82 18.97 0.15
CA THR A 311 3.83 19.91 0.70
C THR A 311 4.45 21.00 1.58
N PRO A 312 3.75 22.12 1.80
CA PRO A 312 4.20 23.16 2.72
C PRO A 312 4.28 22.67 4.17
N PHE A 313 5.13 23.31 4.97
CA PHE A 313 5.35 22.95 6.37
C PHE A 313 5.82 24.14 7.25
N GLY A 314 5.53 25.37 6.79
CA GLY A 314 6.00 26.65 7.36
C GLY A 314 5.67 26.85 8.83
N GLY A 315 4.54 26.34 9.28
CA GLY A 315 4.05 26.46 10.66
C GLY A 315 4.47 25.30 11.55
N SER A 316 5.20 24.32 11.01
CA SER A 316 5.60 23.14 11.77
C SER A 316 6.74 23.46 12.71
N ASP A 317 6.76 22.84 13.89
CA ASP A 317 7.92 22.84 14.79
C ASP A 317 9.19 22.25 14.15
N ARG A 318 9.05 21.63 12.98
CA ARG A 318 10.16 21.09 12.17
C ARG A 318 10.56 22.00 11.02
N TYR A 319 10.07 23.24 11.01
CA TYR A 319 10.40 24.20 9.96
C TYR A 319 11.85 24.64 10.03
N GLU A 320 12.53 24.58 8.89
CA GLU A 320 13.89 25.08 8.72
C GLU A 320 13.97 25.87 7.41
N PRO A 321 14.46 27.13 7.40
CA PRO A 321 14.55 27.93 6.17
C PRO A 321 15.33 27.25 5.03
N ILE A 322 16.38 26.50 5.37
CA ILE A 322 17.18 25.76 4.37
C ILE A 322 16.40 24.59 3.75
N ALA A 323 15.63 23.87 4.57
CA ALA A 323 14.76 22.80 4.09
C ALA A 323 13.62 23.37 3.23
N ALA A 324 13.04 24.52 3.61
CA ALA A 324 12.03 25.22 2.82
C ALA A 324 12.58 25.67 1.45
N ALA A 325 13.79 26.25 1.40
CA ALA A 325 14.43 26.60 0.14
C ALA A 325 14.72 25.37 -0.74
N THR A 326 15.14 24.26 -0.13
CA THR A 326 15.37 22.99 -0.83
C THR A 326 14.05 22.44 -1.39
N ARG A 327 12.97 22.48 -0.60
CA ARG A 327 11.61 22.11 -1.02
C ARG A 327 11.16 22.90 -2.25
N THR A 328 11.31 24.23 -2.24
CA THR A 328 10.97 25.10 -3.37
C THR A 328 11.77 24.74 -4.62
N THR A 329 13.06 24.45 -4.47
CA THR A 329 13.94 24.03 -5.57
C THR A 329 13.47 22.71 -6.18
N LEU A 330 13.18 21.72 -5.34
CA LEU A 330 12.70 20.40 -5.77
C LEU A 330 11.34 20.46 -6.43
N ASN A 331 10.39 21.21 -5.86
CA ASN A 331 9.06 21.37 -6.46
C ASN A 331 9.12 22.11 -7.80
N THR A 332 9.97 23.14 -7.93
CA THR A 332 10.22 23.80 -9.21
C THR A 332 10.81 22.83 -10.23
N TRP A 333 11.74 21.97 -9.83
CA TRP A 333 12.31 20.93 -10.69
C TRP A 333 11.25 19.89 -11.12
N MET A 334 10.41 19.40 -10.20
CA MET A 334 9.34 18.43 -10.51
C MET A 334 8.29 19.00 -11.46
N ARG A 335 7.95 20.29 -11.30
CA ARG A 335 7.07 21.03 -12.21
C ARG A 335 7.70 21.25 -13.60
N GLY A 336 9.02 21.17 -13.68
CA GLY A 336 9.73 21.22 -14.94
C GLY A 336 9.45 19.96 -15.76
N GLY A 337 9.15 20.12 -17.06
CA GLY A 337 8.92 19.00 -17.99
C GLY A 337 10.15 18.14 -18.33
N ARG A 338 11.20 18.16 -17.49
CA ARG A 338 12.45 17.40 -17.66
C ARG A 338 12.86 16.64 -16.39
N SER A 339 11.90 16.36 -15.51
CA SER A 339 12.13 15.64 -14.26
C SER A 339 12.42 14.14 -14.49
N GLY A 340 12.02 13.59 -15.65
CA GLY A 340 12.07 12.15 -15.93
C GLY A 340 10.84 11.39 -15.44
N PHE A 341 9.84 12.09 -14.87
CA PHE A 341 8.55 11.52 -14.50
C PHE A 341 7.55 11.64 -15.65
N ASP A 342 6.63 10.68 -15.73
CA ASP A 342 5.56 10.63 -16.75
C ASP A 342 4.33 11.47 -16.37
N GLY A 343 4.35 12.05 -15.17
CA GLY A 343 3.25 12.83 -14.62
C GLY A 343 3.63 13.60 -13.37
N LEU A 344 2.75 14.53 -13.00
CA LEU A 344 2.89 15.37 -11.82
C LEU A 344 1.56 15.47 -11.08
N ILE A 345 1.61 15.32 -9.76
CA ILE A 345 0.55 15.68 -8.83
C ILE A 345 1.08 16.81 -7.94
N ASP A 346 0.52 18.00 -8.08
CA ASP A 346 1.01 19.18 -7.35
C ASP A 346 0.34 19.32 -5.97
N PHE A 347 0.69 18.42 -5.04
CA PHE A 347 0.21 18.49 -3.66
C PHE A 347 0.59 19.78 -2.92
N ASP A 348 1.68 20.45 -3.32
CA ASP A 348 2.02 21.77 -2.80
C ASP A 348 0.95 22.79 -3.16
N GLN A 349 0.58 22.85 -4.44
CA GLN A 349 -0.49 23.73 -4.91
C GLN A 349 -1.84 23.37 -4.31
N ILE A 350 -2.15 22.08 -4.17
CA ILE A 350 -3.44 21.60 -3.64
C ILE A 350 -3.63 22.00 -2.17
N LEU A 351 -2.57 22.00 -1.36
CA LEU A 351 -2.68 22.14 0.09
C LEU A 351 -2.20 23.48 0.65
N ARG A 352 -1.43 24.27 -0.09
CA ARG A 352 -0.90 25.53 0.45
C ARG A 352 -1.99 26.54 0.76
N ASP A 353 -1.78 27.28 1.85
CA ASP A 353 -2.58 28.45 2.17
C ASP A 353 -2.36 29.51 1.07
N PRO A 354 -3.43 29.98 0.39
CA PRO A 354 -3.31 30.97 -0.67
C PRO A 354 -2.78 32.32 -0.18
N SER A 355 -2.96 32.65 1.11
CA SER A 355 -2.47 33.87 1.73
C SER A 355 -1.03 33.74 2.25
N ASN A 356 -0.60 32.51 2.56
CA ASN A 356 0.75 32.21 3.03
C ASN A 356 1.25 30.86 2.47
N PRO A 357 1.79 30.84 1.24
CA PRO A 357 2.08 29.61 0.49
C PRO A 357 3.05 28.61 1.13
N GLU A 358 3.84 29.04 2.12
CA GLU A 358 4.70 28.12 2.88
C GLU A 358 3.94 27.34 3.96
N ASN A 359 2.67 27.66 4.23
CA ASN A 359 1.85 27.03 5.26
C ASN A 359 0.76 26.11 4.69
N LEU A 360 0.35 25.15 5.52
CA LEU A 360 -0.94 24.48 5.40
C LEU A 360 -1.99 25.34 6.12
N PRO A 361 -3.21 25.50 5.58
CA PRO A 361 -4.33 26.08 6.33
C PRO A 361 -4.58 25.33 7.63
N GLU A 362 -4.89 26.08 8.69
CA GLU A 362 -5.10 25.55 10.05
C GLU A 362 -6.14 24.42 10.10
N GLU A 363 -7.22 24.55 9.32
CA GLU A 363 -8.32 23.60 9.35
C GLU A 363 -7.97 22.23 8.74
N ILE A 364 -6.85 22.12 8.01
CA ILE A 364 -6.46 20.89 7.30
C ILE A 364 -5.24 20.19 7.88
N THR A 365 -4.73 20.63 9.03
CA THR A 365 -3.59 20.03 9.70
C THR A 365 -3.82 19.94 11.21
N ARG A 366 -2.88 19.32 11.93
CA ARG A 366 -2.84 19.32 13.41
C ARG A 366 -1.48 19.71 13.97
N ASP A 367 -0.44 19.64 13.14
CA ASP A 367 0.96 19.89 13.49
C ASP A 367 1.71 20.68 12.41
N HIS A 368 0.95 21.27 11.48
CA HIS A 368 1.41 22.05 10.32
C HIS A 368 2.39 21.31 9.40
N LEU A 369 2.43 19.97 9.48
CA LEU A 369 3.22 19.10 8.61
C LEU A 369 2.35 18.02 7.95
N HIS A 370 1.53 17.35 8.75
CA HIS A 370 0.66 16.29 8.27
C HIS A 370 -0.75 16.83 8.00
N PRO A 371 -1.35 16.50 6.84
CA PRO A 371 -2.76 16.72 6.59
C PRO A 371 -3.61 15.91 7.58
N ASN A 372 -4.68 16.50 8.11
CA ASN A 372 -5.71 15.79 8.85
C ASN A 372 -6.72 15.13 7.87
N ASP A 373 -7.83 14.58 8.37
CA ASP A 373 -8.86 13.93 7.52
C ASP A 373 -9.37 14.86 6.39
N GLU A 374 -9.56 16.15 6.67
CA GLU A 374 -9.98 17.13 5.69
C GLU A 374 -8.87 17.42 4.67
N GLY A 375 -7.62 17.55 5.13
CA GLY A 375 -6.46 17.74 4.25
C GLY A 375 -6.26 16.56 3.29
N TYR A 376 -6.37 15.32 3.77
CA TYR A 376 -6.31 14.13 2.91
C TYR A 376 -7.47 14.07 1.91
N ARG A 377 -8.66 14.53 2.29
CA ARG A 377 -9.78 14.68 1.36
C ARG A 377 -9.49 15.70 0.27
N ARG A 378 -8.86 16.85 0.59
CA ARG A 378 -8.42 17.84 -0.41
C ARG A 378 -7.37 17.25 -1.35
N MET A 379 -6.38 16.50 -0.82
CA MET A 379 -5.39 15.79 -1.64
C MET A 379 -6.05 14.87 -2.66
N ALA A 380 -6.92 13.95 -2.21
CA ALA A 380 -7.56 12.98 -3.08
C ALA A 380 -8.48 13.63 -4.12
N ALA A 381 -9.16 14.74 -3.76
CA ALA A 381 -10.00 15.51 -4.68
C ALA A 381 -9.19 16.28 -5.73
N GLY A 382 -8.00 16.78 -5.38
CA GLY A 382 -7.14 17.58 -6.27
C GLY A 382 -6.40 16.78 -7.35
N ILE A 383 -6.36 15.45 -7.26
CA ILE A 383 -5.70 14.60 -8.26
C ILE A 383 -6.52 14.59 -9.56
N ASP A 384 -5.89 14.80 -10.72
CA ASP A 384 -6.56 14.54 -12.00
C ASP A 384 -6.62 13.04 -12.26
N LEU A 385 -7.84 12.48 -12.39
CA LEU A 385 -8.04 11.05 -12.61
C LEU A 385 -7.61 10.61 -14.02
N ALA A 386 -7.55 11.53 -14.99
CA ALA A 386 -7.05 11.24 -16.33
C ALA A 386 -5.59 10.77 -16.28
N LEU A 387 -4.80 11.31 -15.35
CA LEU A 387 -3.43 10.89 -15.08
C LEU A 387 -3.32 9.44 -14.62
N LEU A 388 -4.41 8.81 -14.23
CA LEU A 388 -4.50 7.42 -13.77
C LEU A 388 -5.33 6.54 -14.72
N GLY A 389 -5.60 7.02 -15.94
CA GLY A 389 -6.37 6.29 -16.95
C GLY A 389 -7.87 6.31 -16.74
N CYS A 390 -8.39 7.28 -15.96
CA CYS A 390 -9.81 7.51 -15.75
C CYS A 390 -10.19 8.94 -16.19
N PRO A 391 -10.29 9.22 -17.50
CA PRO A 391 -10.67 10.54 -17.98
C PRO A 391 -12.11 10.89 -17.57
N ALA A 392 -12.39 12.17 -17.35
CA ALA A 392 -13.75 12.65 -17.15
C ALA A 392 -14.63 12.24 -18.34
N ARG A 393 -15.86 11.77 -18.05
CA ARG A 393 -16.84 11.42 -19.08
C ARG A 393 -17.49 12.64 -19.70
#